data_AF-W4KN37-F1
#
_entry.id   AF-W4KN37-F1
#
_cell.length_a   1.000
_cell.length_b   1.000
_cell.length_c   1.000
_cell.angle_alpha   90.00
_cell.angle_beta   90.00
_cell.angle_gamma   90.00
#
_symmetry.space_group_name_H-M   'P 1'
#
loop_
_entity.id
_entity.type
_entity.pdbx_description
1 polymer ?
#
loop_
_entity_poly.entity_id
_entity_poly.type
_entity_poly.pdbx_seq_one_letter_code
_entity_poly.pdbx_strand_id
1 'polypeptide(L)'
;QIMYGALLRYGEVLYFFQHKANNTMHTLTMVSLYGLENEFLLAESSGTVWVCQAQGNNTLVVINVKTILTCVAMVLYIFLIPDTDLLQLYLAMDKLGADIGNMGGASENDNNVSDDDNDHDEVLPVGV
;
A
#
# COMPACT_ATOMS: atom_id res chain seq x y z
N GLN A 1 0.90 5.25 -6.58
CA GLN A 1 0.71 5.70 -7.97
C GLN A 1 -0.73 5.48 -8.40
N ILE A 2 -1.25 6.40 -9.21
CA ILE A 2 -2.62 6.46 -9.68
C ILE A 2 -2.58 6.69 -11.19
N MET A 3 -3.40 5.95 -11.94
CA MET A 3 -3.68 6.27 -13.34
C MET A 3 -4.74 7.37 -13.41
N TYR A 4 -4.35 8.59 -13.78
CA TYR A 4 -5.26 9.73 -13.91
C TYR A 4 -5.29 10.23 -15.35
N GLY A 5 -6.40 10.00 -16.05
CA GLY A 5 -6.45 10.15 -17.50
C GLY A 5 -5.54 9.11 -18.18
N ALA A 6 -4.54 9.58 -18.94
CA ALA A 6 -3.52 8.74 -19.58
C ALA A 6 -2.14 8.85 -18.91
N LEU A 7 -2.06 9.48 -17.73
CA LEU A 7 -0.80 9.78 -17.06
C LEU A 7 -0.71 9.07 -15.72
N LEU A 8 0.50 8.63 -15.38
CA LEU A 8 0.84 8.14 -14.05
C LEU A 8 1.05 9.34 -13.12
N ARG A 9 0.37 9.36 -11.98
CA ARG A 9 0.46 10.43 -11.00
C ARG A 9 0.63 9.88 -9.58
N TYR A 10 1.18 10.69 -8.70
CA TYR A 10 1.14 10.46 -7.26
C TYR A 10 0.07 11.34 -6.62
N GLY A 11 -0.55 10.83 -5.56
CA GLY A 11 -1.54 11.56 -4.79
C GLY A 11 -1.71 10.95 -3.41
N GLU A 12 -2.12 11.77 -2.46
CA GLU A 12 -2.51 11.35 -1.12
C GLU A 12 -3.99 11.01 -1.11
N VAL A 13 -4.31 9.78 -0.70
CA VAL A 13 -5.70 9.36 -0.51
C VAL A 13 -6.20 9.94 0.81
N LEU A 14 -7.25 10.77 0.74
CA LEU A 14 -7.82 11.41 1.92
C LEU A 14 -8.88 10.54 2.57
N TYR A 15 -9.80 9.99 1.76
CA TYR A 15 -10.83 9.08 2.23
C TYR A 15 -11.43 8.27 1.08
N PHE A 16 -11.95 7.09 1.44
CA PHE A 16 -12.73 6.22 0.55
C PHE A 16 -14.21 6.40 0.82
N PHE A 17 -15.03 6.29 -0.22
CA PHE A 17 -16.48 6.36 -0.09
C PHE A 17 -17.17 5.56 -1.18
N GLN A 18 -18.46 5.30 -0.99
CA GLN A 18 -19.29 4.68 -1.99
C GLN A 18 -20.39 5.63 -2.44
N HIS A 19 -20.71 5.59 -3.73
CA HIS A 19 -21.78 6.38 -4.32
C HIS A 19 -22.63 5.50 -5.23
N LYS A 20 -23.96 5.57 -5.07
CA LYS A 20 -24.91 4.87 -5.93
C LYS A 20 -25.32 5.77 -7.09
N ALA A 21 -24.98 5.39 -8.32
CA ALA A 21 -25.41 6.08 -9.52
C ALA A 21 -25.97 5.07 -10.52
N ASN A 22 -27.08 5.39 -11.18
CA ASN A 22 -27.72 4.50 -12.17
C ASN A 22 -27.93 3.06 -11.66
N ASN A 23 -28.39 2.95 -10.40
CA ASN A 23 -28.59 1.70 -9.68
C ASN A 23 -27.33 0.83 -9.49
N THR A 24 -26.14 1.36 -9.78
CA THR A 24 -24.85 0.70 -9.62
C THR A 24 -24.09 1.34 -8.46
N MET A 25 -23.47 0.52 -7.62
CA MET A 25 -22.59 0.98 -6.54
C MET A 25 -21.19 1.21 -7.09
N HIS A 26 -20.64 2.41 -6.87
CA HIS A 26 -19.28 2.77 -7.23
C HIS A 26 -18.46 2.97 -5.96
N THR A 27 -17.32 2.30 -5.87
CA THR A 27 -16.30 2.59 -4.84
C THR A 27 -15.34 3.63 -5.39
N LEU A 28 -15.29 4.77 -4.72
CA LEU A 28 -14.55 5.96 -5.12
C LEU A 28 -13.62 6.40 -3.98
N THR A 29 -12.71 7.31 -4.30
CA THR A 29 -11.86 7.93 -3.29
C THR A 29 -11.52 9.37 -3.67
N MET A 30 -11.42 10.22 -2.64
CA MET A 30 -10.92 11.58 -2.76
C MET A 30 -9.39 11.57 -2.62
N VAL A 31 -8.71 12.18 -3.58
CA VAL A 31 -7.26 12.24 -3.64
C VAL A 31 -6.80 13.68 -3.81
N SER A 32 -5.79 14.11 -3.06
CA SER A 32 -5.00 15.31 -3.37
C SER A 32 -3.82 14.91 -4.26
N LEU A 33 -3.81 15.35 -5.52
CA LEU A 33 -2.71 15.04 -6.43
C LEU A 33 -1.48 15.88 -6.09
N TYR A 34 -0.32 15.22 -6.09
CA TYR A 34 0.96 15.93 -6.11
C TYR A 34 1.20 16.55 -7.51
N GLY A 35 2.14 17.49 -7.53
CA GLY A 35 2.65 18.07 -8.77
C GLY A 35 3.32 17.03 -9.67
N LEU A 36 3.69 17.47 -10.87
CA LEU A 36 4.52 16.67 -11.76
C LEU A 36 5.92 16.48 -11.18
N GLU A 37 6.63 15.49 -11.71
CA GLU A 37 8.04 15.25 -11.46
C GLU A 37 8.88 16.50 -11.72
N ASN A 38 9.93 16.66 -10.92
CA ASN A 38 11.03 17.52 -11.30
C ASN A 38 11.85 16.80 -12.38
N GLU A 39 11.68 17.21 -13.64
CA GLU A 39 12.33 16.58 -14.80
C GLU A 39 13.85 16.53 -14.69
N PHE A 40 14.48 17.57 -14.11
CA PHE A 40 15.93 17.62 -13.93
C PHE A 40 16.42 16.53 -12.98
N LEU A 41 15.81 16.42 -11.79
CA LEU A 41 16.19 15.39 -10.80
C LEU A 41 15.87 13.98 -11.30
N LEU A 42 14.78 13.81 -12.04
CA LEU A 42 14.44 12.53 -12.64
C LEU A 42 15.47 12.12 -13.70
N ALA A 43 15.91 13.06 -14.55
CA ALA A 43 16.94 12.81 -15.56
C ALA A 43 18.31 12.49 -14.93
N GLU A 44 18.78 13.32 -13.98
CA GLU A 44 20.07 13.13 -13.30
C GLU A 44 20.13 11.82 -12.50
N SER A 45 18.98 11.36 -11.99
CA SER A 45 18.86 10.07 -11.29
C SER A 45 18.59 8.87 -12.22
N SER A 46 18.75 9.03 -13.54
CA SER A 46 18.48 7.98 -14.52
C SER A 46 17.07 7.40 -14.42
N GLY A 47 16.07 8.24 -14.13
CA GLY A 47 14.66 7.84 -14.02
C GLY A 47 14.26 7.22 -12.68
N THR A 48 15.14 7.27 -11.67
CA THR A 48 14.91 6.57 -10.39
C THR A 48 14.20 7.44 -9.36
N VAL A 49 14.51 8.74 -9.33
CA VAL A 49 14.08 9.65 -8.26
C VAL A 49 12.92 10.51 -8.75
N TRP A 50 11.71 10.16 -8.31
CA TRP A 50 10.53 11.01 -8.51
C TRP A 50 10.35 11.95 -7.34
N VAL A 51 10.46 13.25 -7.61
CA VAL A 51 10.31 14.31 -6.61
C VAL A 51 9.31 15.34 -7.12
N CYS A 52 8.41 15.77 -6.25
CA CYS A 52 7.35 16.72 -6.60
C CYS A 52 6.93 17.56 -5.40
N GLN A 53 6.23 18.68 -5.65
CA GLN A 53 5.61 19.50 -4.60
C GLN A 53 4.19 19.02 -4.31
N ALA A 54 3.74 19.19 -3.06
CA ALA A 54 2.32 19.09 -2.74
C ALA A 54 1.58 20.33 -3.29
N GLN A 55 0.38 20.11 -3.86
CA GLN A 55 -0.44 21.21 -4.39
C GLN A 55 -1.65 21.55 -3.50
N GLY A 56 -1.71 20.92 -2.31
CA GLY A 56 -2.72 21.15 -1.30
C GLY A 56 -4.14 20.84 -1.80
N ASN A 57 -5.08 21.72 -1.48
CA ASN A 57 -6.50 21.51 -1.81
C ASN A 57 -6.87 21.91 -3.25
N ASN A 58 -5.95 22.49 -4.01
CA ASN A 58 -6.21 22.93 -5.39
C ASN A 58 -6.28 21.77 -6.39
N THR A 59 -5.91 20.56 -5.96
CA THR A 59 -5.83 19.36 -6.80
C THR A 59 -6.62 18.18 -6.25
N LEU A 60 -7.70 18.48 -5.54
CA LEU A 60 -8.63 17.46 -5.06
C LEU A 60 -9.43 16.88 -6.22
N VAL A 61 -9.34 15.56 -6.37
CA VAL A 61 -10.05 14.81 -7.41
C VAL A 61 -10.73 13.58 -6.82
N VAL A 62 -11.89 13.23 -7.38
CA VAL A 62 -12.54 11.95 -7.11
C VAL A 62 -12.17 10.99 -8.21
N ILE A 63 -11.63 9.83 -7.83
CA ILE A 63 -11.25 8.76 -8.76
C ILE A 63 -11.96 7.46 -8.40
N ASN A 64 -12.07 6.56 -9.38
CA ASN A 64 -12.41 5.18 -9.09
C ASN A 64 -11.22 4.50 -8.39
N VAL A 65 -11.48 3.79 -7.28
CA VAL A 65 -10.41 3.13 -6.50
C VAL A 65 -9.56 2.17 -7.33
N LYS A 66 -10.14 1.58 -8.39
CA LYS A 66 -9.44 0.66 -9.30
C LYS A 66 -8.35 1.33 -10.14
N THR A 67 -8.28 2.65 -10.14
CA THR A 67 -7.20 3.39 -10.81
C THR A 67 -5.94 3.55 -9.94
N ILE A 68 -6.02 3.22 -8.66
CA ILE A 68 -4.84 3.13 -7.79
C ILE A 68 -4.06 1.89 -8.18
N LEU A 69 -2.81 2.07 -8.57
CA LEU A 69 -1.93 0.99 -9.02
C LEU A 69 -1.09 0.45 -7.87
N THR A 70 -0.52 1.35 -7.07
CA THR A 70 0.42 1.02 -5.99
C THR A 70 0.35 2.06 -4.87
N CYS A 71 0.73 1.68 -3.67
CA CYS A 71 0.90 2.60 -2.54
C CYS A 71 2.40 2.76 -2.26
N VAL A 72 2.87 4.01 -2.25
CA VAL A 72 4.27 4.36 -1.98
C VAL A 72 4.35 5.24 -0.72
N ALA A 73 5.53 5.37 -0.15
CA ALA A 73 5.79 6.42 0.81
C ALA A 73 6.11 7.74 0.07
N MET A 74 5.45 8.83 0.46
CA MET A 74 5.80 10.18 0.01
C MET A 74 6.53 10.88 1.16
N VAL A 75 7.86 10.89 1.11
CA VAL A 75 8.68 11.41 2.21
C VAL A 75 8.97 12.89 1.99
N LEU A 76 8.57 13.71 2.97
CA LEU A 76 8.87 15.13 2.98
C LEU A 76 10.39 15.35 3.15
N TYR A 77 10.96 16.14 2.25
CA TYR A 77 12.32 16.63 2.30
C TYR A 77 12.28 18.16 2.21
N ILE A 78 13.00 18.82 3.11
CA ILE A 78 13.03 20.29 3.20
C ILE A 78 14.43 20.75 2.83
N PHE A 79 14.55 21.50 1.74
CA PHE A 79 15.79 22.16 1.34
C PHE A 79 15.83 23.57 1.91
N LEU A 80 16.91 23.89 2.62
CA LEU A 80 17.24 25.25 3.02
C LEU A 80 18.14 25.84 1.94
N ILE A 81 17.61 26.76 1.15
CA ILE A 81 18.36 27.49 0.15
C ILE A 81 18.76 28.84 0.76
N PRO A 82 20.05 29.18 0.86
CA PRO A 82 20.48 30.51 1.31
C PRO A 82 19.80 31.60 0.48
N ASP A 83 19.31 32.65 1.14
CA ASP A 83 18.64 33.81 0.51
C ASP A 83 17.32 33.51 -0.24
N THR A 84 16.71 32.34 -0.04
CA THR A 84 15.40 31.98 -0.62
C THR A 84 14.49 31.33 0.42
N ASP A 85 13.19 31.27 0.14
CA ASP A 85 12.22 30.53 0.95
C ASP A 85 12.52 29.02 1.01
N LEU A 86 11.96 28.35 2.02
CA LEU A 86 12.07 26.90 2.20
C LEU A 86 11.44 26.15 1.03
N LEU A 87 12.23 25.31 0.37
CA LEU A 87 11.73 24.44 -0.69
C LEU A 87 11.34 23.08 -0.10
N GLN A 88 10.03 22.83 -0.03
CA GLN A 88 9.47 21.56 0.41
C GLN A 88 9.20 20.66 -0.78
N LEU A 89 9.79 19.48 -0.78
CA LEU A 89 9.65 18.47 -1.82
C LEU A 89 9.28 17.13 -1.21
N TYR A 90 8.49 16.35 -1.93
CA TYR A 90 8.13 15.00 -1.56
C TYR A 90 8.80 14.02 -2.50
N LEU A 91 9.55 13.08 -1.92
CA LEU A 91 10.20 11.99 -2.63
C LEU A 91 9.30 10.76 -2.59
N ALA A 92 8.96 10.22 -3.77
CA ALA A 92 8.27 8.94 -3.85
C ALA A 92 9.27 7.80 -3.61
N MET A 93 8.99 6.95 -2.64
CA MET A 93 9.78 5.77 -2.35
C MET A 93 8.89 4.54 -2.24
N ASP A 94 9.29 3.47 -2.93
CA ASP A 94 8.71 2.16 -2.70
C ASP A 94 9.03 1.69 -1.27
N LYS A 95 8.09 0.95 -0.69
CA LYS A 95 8.26 0.37 0.64
C LYS A 95 9.25 -0.80 0.57
N LEU A 96 10.55 -0.49 0.56
CA LEU A 96 11.63 -1.47 0.66
C LEU A 96 11.42 -2.30 1.95
N GLY A 97 11.21 -3.62 1.79
CA GLY A 97 11.08 -4.57 2.90
C GLY A 97 9.67 -5.04 3.23
N ALA A 98 8.61 -4.50 2.60
CA ALA A 98 7.25 -5.04 2.78
C ALA A 98 7.12 -6.48 2.24
N ASP A 99 7.86 -6.83 1.19
CA ASP A 99 7.80 -8.15 0.55
C ASP A 99 8.55 -9.25 1.31
N ILE A 100 9.37 -8.90 2.31
CA ILE A 100 10.19 -9.85 3.09
C ILE A 100 9.32 -10.62 4.12
N GLY A 101 8.13 -10.11 4.46
CA GLY A 101 7.25 -10.72 5.46
C GLY A 101 6.51 -11.99 5.00
N ASN A 102 6.52 -12.32 3.70
CA ASN A 102 5.73 -13.44 3.14
C ASN A 102 6.57 -14.67 2.73
N MET A 103 7.86 -14.71 3.07
CA MET A 103 8.76 -15.86 2.84
C MET A 103 8.90 -16.77 4.08
N GLY A 104 7.87 -16.87 4.91
CA GLY A 104 7.75 -17.92 5.92
C GLY A 104 7.15 -19.18 5.30
N GLY A 105 7.96 -19.98 4.61
CA GLY A 105 7.52 -21.25 4.01
C GLY A 105 6.97 -22.22 5.06
N ALA A 106 5.79 -22.79 4.79
CA ALA A 106 5.24 -23.91 5.54
C ALA A 106 5.83 -25.23 5.04
N SER A 107 6.35 -26.05 5.95
CA SER A 107 6.45 -27.52 5.95
C SER A 107 7.09 -27.86 7.31
N GLU A 108 6.47 -28.62 8.20
CA GLU A 108 6.40 -30.07 8.10
C GLU A 108 5.01 -30.62 8.47
N ASN A 109 4.60 -31.58 7.66
CA ASN A 109 3.37 -32.33 7.73
C ASN A 109 3.70 -33.59 8.56
N ASP A 110 3.61 -33.54 9.89
CA ASP A 110 3.77 -34.72 10.75
C ASP A 110 2.51 -35.60 10.68
N ASN A 111 2.34 -36.26 9.53
CA ASN A 111 1.59 -37.50 9.43
C ASN A 111 2.46 -38.60 10.04
N ASN A 112 2.33 -38.87 11.35
CA ASN A 112 2.78 -40.14 11.89
C ASN A 112 1.57 -41.04 12.18
N VAL A 113 1.54 -42.13 11.44
CA VAL A 113 0.55 -43.20 11.44
C VAL A 113 0.71 -44.01 12.73
N SER A 114 -0.43 -44.27 13.36
CA SER A 114 -0.79 -45.28 14.39
C SER A 114 0.27 -46.28 14.88
N ASP A 115 0.40 -46.38 16.21
CA ASP A 115 0.63 -47.65 16.91
C ASP A 115 -0.59 -47.94 17.80
N ASP A 116 -1.28 -49.01 17.42
CA ASP A 116 -2.39 -49.68 18.09
C ASP A 116 -1.78 -50.74 19.02
N ASP A 117 -1.85 -50.54 20.34
CA ASP A 117 -1.66 -51.61 21.32
C ASP A 117 -2.83 -51.57 22.30
N ASN A 118 -3.87 -52.29 21.89
CA ASN A 118 -4.98 -52.77 22.70
C ASN A 118 -4.45 -53.86 23.65
N ASP A 119 -4.36 -53.58 24.95
CA ASP A 119 -4.33 -54.62 25.96
C ASP A 119 -5.32 -54.35 27.09
N HIS A 120 -6.13 -55.38 27.29
CA HIS A 120 -7.25 -55.52 28.20
C HIS A 120 -6.83 -55.40 29.67
N ASP A 121 -7.72 -54.84 30.49
CA ASP A 121 -8.18 -55.54 31.70
C ASP A 121 -9.59 -55.05 32.15
N GLU A 122 -10.52 -56.01 32.08
CA GLU A 122 -11.79 -56.16 32.82
C GLU A 122 -11.63 -55.85 34.33
N VAL A 123 -12.60 -55.48 35.19
CA VAL A 123 -14.08 -55.40 35.17
C VAL A 123 -14.55 -54.74 36.50
N LEU A 124 -15.39 -53.70 36.38
CA LEU A 124 -16.66 -53.39 37.09
C LEU A 124 -16.72 -53.16 38.65
N PRO A 125 -17.91 -52.89 39.27
CA PRO A 125 -18.53 -51.56 39.36
C PRO A 125 -19.13 -51.26 40.77
N VAL A 126 -19.45 -50.00 41.10
CA VAL A 126 -20.56 -49.64 42.04
C VAL A 126 -20.96 -48.18 41.74
N GLY A 127 -22.16 -47.79 41.28
CA GLY A 127 -23.47 -47.85 41.97
C GLY A 127 -23.44 -46.91 43.20
N VAL A 128 -24.20 -45.82 43.34
CA VAL A 128 -25.57 -45.42 42.94
C VAL A 128 -25.61 -43.90 42.85
#